data_AF-A0A6V8LCC2-F1
#
_entry.id   AF-A0A6V8LCC2-F1
#
_cell.length_a   1.000
_cell.length_b   1.000
_cell.length_c   1.000
_cell.angle_alpha   90.00
_cell.angle_beta   90.00
_cell.angle_gamma   90.00
#
_symmetry.space_group_name_H-M   'P 1'
#
loop_
_entity.id
_entity.type
_entity.pdbx_description
1 polymer ?
#
loop_
_entity_poly.entity_id
_entity_poly.type
_entity_poly.pdbx_seq_one_letter_code
_entity_poly.pdbx_strand_id
1 'polypeptide(L)'
;MIVACTKANITAMPPSLAYQLVDSPDHGCARVEWHDGPVSYSAADLLHASQESPEDRADRIDAAAWLRGHLVDNGGEAKPNDVIGTGRKVGLSPDALKRAKRQAGVVSRKVDDGWLWVIEP
;
A
#
# COMPACT_ATOMS: atom_id res chain seq x y z
N MET A 1 -13.31 1.07 13.31
CA MET A 1 -12.69 2.42 13.33
C MET A 1 -11.78 2.55 14.53
N ILE A 2 -10.87 3.53 14.57
CA ILE A 2 -9.89 3.70 15.66
C ILE A 2 -10.03 5.10 16.24
N VAL A 3 -9.96 5.21 17.57
CA VAL A 3 -9.75 6.48 18.29
C VAL A 3 -8.36 6.48 18.90
N ALA A 4 -7.61 7.56 18.66
CA ALA A 4 -6.25 7.74 19.16
C ALA A 4 -6.09 9.16 19.70
N CYS A 5 -5.42 9.30 20.85
CA CYS A 5 -5.17 10.61 21.45
C CYS A 5 -4.00 11.32 20.74
N THR A 6 -4.22 12.56 20.31
CA THR A 6 -3.16 13.43 19.75
C THR A 6 -2.39 14.18 20.84
N LYS A 7 -3.00 14.39 22.02
CA LYS A 7 -2.42 15.14 23.13
C LYS A 7 -2.98 14.66 24.47
N ALA A 8 -2.10 14.55 25.47
CA ALA A 8 -2.46 14.31 26.87
C ALA A 8 -1.58 15.19 27.77
N ASN A 9 -2.19 16.16 28.47
CA ASN A 9 -1.46 17.10 29.34
C ASN A 9 -1.50 16.72 30.83
N ILE A 10 -2.47 15.90 31.22
CA ILE A 10 -2.80 15.60 32.63
C ILE A 10 -2.55 14.13 33.01
N THR A 11 -2.09 13.33 32.05
CA THR A 11 -1.83 11.89 32.21
C THR A 11 -0.82 11.45 31.15
N ALA A 12 -0.29 10.23 31.31
CA ALA A 12 0.45 9.56 30.25
C ALA A 12 -0.45 9.35 29.01
N MET A 13 0.14 9.36 27.82
CA MET A 13 -0.61 9.15 26.59
C MET A 13 -1.33 7.79 26.65
N PRO A 14 -2.68 7.76 26.58
CA PRO A 14 -3.41 6.50 26.66
C PRO A 14 -3.23 5.68 25.38
N PRO A 15 -3.39 4.36 25.44
CA PRO A 15 -3.39 3.52 24.25
C PRO A 15 -4.62 3.84 23.37
N SER A 16 -4.47 3.61 22.06
CA SER A 16 -5.58 3.75 21.12
C SER A 16 -6.56 2.59 21.24
N LEU A 17 -7.83 2.85 20.92
CA LEU A 17 -8.91 1.86 21.01
C LEU A 17 -9.61 1.70 19.67
N ALA A 18 -10.09 0.49 19.38
CA ALA A 18 -10.94 0.21 18.23
C ALA A 18 -12.42 0.16 18.64
N TYR A 19 -13.28 0.61 17.73
CA TYR A 19 -14.73 0.57 17.92
C TYR A 19 -15.48 0.42 16.60
N GLN A 20 -16.72 -0.02 16.69
CA GLN A 20 -17.69 -0.03 15.60
C GLN A 20 -19.00 0.65 16.01
N LEU A 21 -19.74 1.14 15.03
CA LEU A 21 -21.09 1.67 15.24
C LEU A 21 -22.09 0.55 15.01
N VAL A 22 -22.96 0.30 15.98
CA VAL A 22 -24.00 -0.73 15.92
C VAL A 22 -25.36 -0.06 16.05
N ASP A 23 -26.35 -0.55 15.32
CA ASP A 23 -27.71 -0.04 15.41
C ASP A 23 -28.26 -0.15 16.84
N SER A 24 -29.01 0.86 17.27
CA SER A 24 -29.69 0.90 18.56
C SER A 24 -31.19 1.14 18.34
N PRO A 25 -31.97 0.06 18.10
CA PRO A 25 -33.39 0.16 17.78
C PRO A 25 -34.20 0.96 18.81
N ASP A 26 -33.87 0.82 20.09
CA ASP A 26 -34.56 1.48 21.21
C ASP A 26 -34.34 3.01 21.25
N HIS A 27 -33.35 3.50 20.51
CA HIS A 27 -32.93 4.91 20.54
C HIS A 27 -32.97 5.57 19.14
N GLY A 28 -33.28 4.81 18.09
CA GLY A 28 -33.34 5.32 16.72
C GLY A 28 -32.01 5.90 16.21
N CYS A 29 -30.89 5.47 16.78
CA CYS A 29 -29.55 5.97 16.47
C CYS A 29 -28.51 4.86 16.57
N ALA A 30 -27.26 5.14 16.21
CA ALA A 30 -26.16 4.19 16.40
C ALA A 30 -25.54 4.33 17.80
N ARG A 31 -25.16 3.20 18.41
CA ARG A 31 -24.31 3.15 19.62
C ARG A 31 -22.89 2.75 19.26
N VAL A 32 -21.94 3.16 20.10
CA VAL A 32 -20.54 2.73 19.99
C VAL A 32 -20.36 1.39 20.70
N GLU A 33 -19.80 0.41 19.99
CA GLU A 33 -19.34 -0.84 20.55
C GLU A 33 -17.81 -0.90 20.47
N TRP A 34 -17.17 -1.02 21.63
CA TRP A 34 -15.72 -1.08 21.73
C TRP A 34 -15.23 -2.50 21.46
N HIS A 35 -14.12 -2.61 20.74
CA HIS A 35 -13.41 -3.87 20.60
C HIS A 35 -12.70 -4.22 21.91
N ASP A 36 -12.36 -5.51 22.07
CA ASP A 36 -11.60 -5.95 23.21
C ASP A 36 -10.15 -5.44 23.14
N GLY A 37 -9.73 -4.74 24.19
CA GLY A 37 -8.37 -4.27 24.37
C GLY A 37 -7.90 -3.12 23.46
N PRO A 38 -6.66 -2.65 23.69
CA PRO A 38 -6.04 -1.59 22.92
C PRO A 38 -5.51 -2.07 21.56
N VAL A 39 -5.37 -1.13 20.63
CA VAL A 39 -4.73 -1.35 19.33
C VAL A 39 -3.36 -0.66 19.26
N SER A 40 -2.46 -1.20 18.43
CA SER A 40 -1.07 -0.75 18.30
C SER A 40 -0.88 0.54 17.50
N TYR A 41 -1.95 1.13 16.96
CA TYR A 41 -1.87 2.37 16.17
C TYR A 41 -1.73 3.58 17.08
N SER A 42 -0.87 4.54 16.72
CA SER A 42 -0.82 5.87 17.34
C SER A 42 -1.57 6.91 16.50
N ALA A 43 -1.88 8.07 17.09
CA ALA A 43 -2.47 9.17 16.34
C ALA A 43 -1.54 9.68 15.21
N ALA A 44 -0.22 9.62 15.41
CA ALA A 44 0.76 9.96 14.39
C ALA A 44 0.70 9.00 13.20
N ASP A 45 0.59 7.69 13.46
CA ASP A 45 0.49 6.66 12.39
C ASP A 45 -0.76 6.87 11.54
N LEU A 46 -1.90 7.15 12.20
CA LEU A 46 -3.18 7.37 11.51
C LEU A 46 -3.16 8.66 10.67
N LEU A 47 -2.58 9.73 11.21
CA LEU A 47 -2.43 10.99 10.48
C LEU A 47 -1.48 10.81 9.28
N HIS A 48 -0.34 10.14 9.48
CA HIS A 48 0.60 9.89 8.39
C HIS A 48 -0.04 9.04 7.28
N ALA A 49 -0.74 7.97 7.62
CA ALA A 49 -1.47 7.14 6.65
C ALA A 49 -2.55 7.93 5.89
N SER A 50 -3.15 8.97 6.51
CA SER A 50 -4.14 9.83 5.85
C SER A 50 -3.54 10.87 4.91
N GLN A 51 -2.25 11.19 5.09
CA GLN A 51 -1.50 12.18 4.30
C GLN A 51 -0.59 11.53 3.25
N GLU A 52 -0.45 10.20 3.28
CA GLU A 52 0.34 9.46 2.29
C GLU A 52 -0.18 9.71 0.88
N SER A 53 0.66 10.34 0.08
CA SER A 53 0.45 10.45 -1.35
C SER A 53 0.62 9.07 -2.01
N PRO A 54 0.06 8.84 -3.21
CA PRO A 54 0.36 7.64 -3.99
C PRO A 54 1.87 7.43 -4.23
N GLU A 55 2.67 8.49 -4.20
CA GLU A 55 4.14 8.44 -4.30
C GLU A 55 4.77 7.87 -3.03
N ASP A 56 4.31 8.25 -1.83
CA ASP A 56 4.78 7.70 -0.56
C ASP A 56 4.46 6.20 -0.42
N ARG A 57 3.34 5.75 -1.02
CA ARG A 57 3.00 4.31 -1.09
C ARG A 57 3.92 3.54 -2.05
N ALA A 58 4.37 4.18 -3.13
CA ALA A 58 5.33 3.59 -4.05
C ALA A 58 6.71 3.40 -3.40
N ASP A 59 7.09 4.23 -2.42
CA ASP A 59 8.34 4.07 -1.66
C ASP A 59 8.32 2.85 -0.70
N ARG A 60 7.13 2.43 -0.23
CA ARG A 60 6.97 1.22 0.61
C ARG A 60 6.84 -0.07 -0.19
N ILE A 61 6.30 0.00 -1.39
CA ILE A 61 6.28 -1.15 -2.30
C ILE A 61 7.66 -1.25 -2.91
N ASP A 62 8.42 -2.29 -2.57
CA ASP A 62 9.66 -2.60 -3.28
C ASP A 62 9.31 -2.89 -4.75
N ALA A 63 9.38 -1.84 -5.57
CA ALA A 63 9.01 -1.89 -6.97
C ALA A 63 9.87 -2.90 -7.74
N ALA A 64 11.08 -3.19 -7.27
CA ALA A 64 11.95 -4.19 -7.87
C ALA A 64 11.48 -5.60 -7.52
N ALA A 65 11.12 -5.86 -6.25
CA ALA A 65 10.54 -7.13 -5.84
C ALA A 65 9.21 -7.40 -6.55
N TRP A 66 8.34 -6.39 -6.63
CA TRP A 66 7.05 -6.49 -7.33
C TRP A 66 7.25 -6.76 -8.82
N LEU A 67 8.13 -5.99 -9.49
CA LEU A 67 8.39 -6.16 -10.92
C LEU A 67 8.94 -7.56 -11.22
N ARG A 68 9.86 -8.05 -10.39
CA ARG A 68 10.42 -9.39 -10.55
C ARG A 68 9.33 -10.45 -10.38
N GLY A 69 8.55 -10.40 -9.30
CA GLY A 69 7.45 -11.36 -9.06
C GLY A 69 6.46 -11.37 -10.22
N HIS A 70 6.04 -10.19 -10.68
CA HIS A 70 5.11 -10.07 -11.80
C HIS A 70 5.65 -10.71 -13.08
N LEU A 71 6.93 -10.52 -13.42
CA LEU A 71 7.52 -11.14 -14.60
C LEU A 71 7.65 -12.66 -14.44
N VAL A 72 8.04 -13.17 -13.26
CA VAL A 72 8.08 -14.61 -12.99
C VAL A 72 6.70 -15.25 -13.18
N ASP A 73 5.65 -14.63 -12.66
CA ASP A 73 4.27 -15.11 -12.81
C ASP A 73 3.79 -15.10 -14.27
N ASN A 74 4.38 -14.25 -15.11
CA ASN A 74 4.12 -14.16 -16.55
C ASN A 74 5.12 -14.97 -17.41
N GLY A 75 5.82 -15.94 -16.81
CA GLY A 75 6.73 -16.82 -17.56
C GLY A 75 8.10 -16.20 -17.89
N GLY A 76 8.48 -15.15 -17.16
CA GLY A 76 9.78 -14.49 -17.24
C GLY A 76 9.82 -13.27 -18.17
N GLU A 77 8.76 -12.99 -18.93
CA GLU A 77 8.69 -11.86 -19.85
C GLU A 77 7.30 -11.22 -19.94
N ALA A 78 7.25 -9.90 -20.15
CA ALA A 78 5.99 -9.18 -20.39
C ALA A 78 6.20 -7.90 -21.20
N LYS A 79 5.13 -7.43 -21.88
CA LYS A 79 5.13 -6.15 -22.59
C LYS A 79 5.16 -4.98 -21.59
N PRO A 80 6.00 -3.95 -21.79
CA PRO A 80 6.13 -2.81 -20.87
C PRO A 80 4.79 -2.11 -20.57
N ASN A 81 3.90 -2.00 -21.55
CA ASN A 81 2.60 -1.36 -21.35
C ASN A 81 1.72 -2.16 -20.38
N ASP A 82 1.76 -3.49 -20.45
CA ASP A 82 0.97 -4.37 -19.58
C ASP A 82 1.51 -4.33 -18.14
N VAL A 83 2.85 -4.33 -18.00
CA VAL A 83 3.54 -4.19 -16.71
C VAL A 83 3.20 -2.83 -16.08
N ILE A 84 3.28 -1.74 -16.84
CA ILE A 84 2.93 -0.39 -16.34
C ILE A 84 1.45 -0.30 -16.00
N GLY A 85 0.57 -0.90 -16.81
CA GLY A 85 -0.86 -0.95 -16.54
C GLY A 85 -1.18 -1.67 -15.24
N THR A 86 -0.54 -2.82 -14.99
CA THR A 86 -0.74 -3.61 -13.77
C THR A 86 -0.07 -2.97 -12.57
N GLY A 87 1.12 -2.39 -12.74
CA GLY A 87 1.84 -1.65 -11.70
C GLY A 87 1.07 -0.44 -11.20
N ARG A 88 0.42 0.31 -12.11
CA ARG A 88 -0.47 1.42 -11.71
C ARG A 88 -1.62 0.97 -10.83
N LYS A 89 -2.20 -0.22 -11.07
CA LYS A 89 -3.30 -0.76 -10.25
C LYS A 89 -2.86 -1.06 -8.82
N VAL A 90 -1.58 -1.36 -8.60
CA VAL A 90 -1.02 -1.57 -7.26
C VAL A 90 -0.35 -0.32 -6.68
N GLY A 91 -0.44 0.83 -7.35
CA GLY A 91 0.08 2.10 -6.87
C GLY A 91 1.53 2.42 -7.29
N LEU A 92 2.13 1.67 -8.21
CA LEU A 92 3.46 1.98 -8.74
C LEU A 92 3.39 2.95 -9.91
N SER A 93 4.19 4.01 -9.86
CA SER A 93 4.30 4.95 -10.97
C SER A 93 5.13 4.36 -12.13
N PRO A 94 4.92 4.80 -13.38
CA PRO A 94 5.74 4.37 -14.52
C PRO A 94 7.23 4.63 -14.30
N ASP A 95 7.58 5.73 -13.64
CA ASP A 95 8.98 6.08 -13.38
C ASP A 95 9.58 5.24 -12.25
N ALA A 96 8.80 4.87 -11.23
CA ALA A 96 9.22 3.91 -10.22
C ALA A 96 9.55 2.54 -10.87
N LEU A 97 8.68 2.04 -11.75
CA LEU A 97 8.90 0.79 -12.48
C LEU A 97 10.14 0.84 -13.39
N LYS A 98 10.34 1.94 -14.11
CA LYS A 98 11.52 2.12 -14.97
C LYS A 98 12.82 2.15 -14.16
N ARG A 99 12.83 2.83 -13.01
CA ARG A 99 13.99 2.86 -12.10
C ARG A 99 14.25 1.48 -11.49
N ALA A 100 13.18 0.76 -11.13
CA ALA A 100 13.25 -0.56 -10.51
C ALA A 100 13.82 -1.65 -11.42
N LYS A 101 13.75 -1.52 -12.75
CA LYS A 101 14.28 -2.51 -13.71
C LYS A 101 15.69 -2.98 -13.39
N ARG A 102 16.61 -2.04 -13.12
CA ARG A 102 18.02 -2.36 -12.85
C ARG A 102 18.16 -3.20 -11.58
N GLN A 103 17.43 -2.85 -10.52
CA GLN A 103 17.47 -3.57 -9.25
C GLN A 103 16.76 -4.94 -9.35
N ALA A 104 15.74 -5.04 -10.19
CA ALA A 104 15.00 -6.28 -10.43
C ALA A 104 15.75 -7.28 -11.33
N GLY A 105 16.83 -6.88 -12.01
CA GLY A 105 17.53 -7.72 -12.98
C GLY A 105 16.78 -7.85 -14.31
N VAL A 106 16.04 -6.81 -14.70
CA VAL A 106 15.15 -6.82 -15.87
C VAL A 106 15.75 -6.05 -17.02
N VAL A 107 15.89 -6.73 -18.16
CA VAL A 107 16.44 -6.16 -19.41
C VAL A 107 15.33 -5.88 -20.43
N SER A 108 15.58 -4.93 -21.33
CA SER A 108 14.72 -4.69 -22.49
C SER A 108 15.18 -5.55 -23.66
N ARG A 109 14.36 -6.49 -24.12
CA ARG A 109 14.58 -7.26 -25.36
C ARG A 109 13.73 -6.69 -26.48
N LYS A 110 14.37 -6.34 -27.61
CA LYS A 110 13.65 -5.92 -28.82
C LYS A 110 13.07 -7.14 -29.52
N VAL A 111 11.81 -7.07 -29.92
CA VAL A 111 11.09 -8.06 -30.71
C VAL A 111 10.44 -7.39 -31.92
N ASP A 112 9.97 -8.16 -32.90
CA ASP A 112 9.37 -7.62 -34.13
C ASP A 112 8.17 -6.70 -33.82
N ASP A 113 7.38 -7.05 -32.79
CA ASP A 113 6.24 -6.27 -32.29
C ASP A 113 6.60 -5.45 -31.02
N GLY A 114 7.75 -4.78 -31.04
CA GLY A 114 8.13 -3.79 -30.03
C GLY A 114 9.17 -4.27 -29.02
N TRP A 115 8.85 -4.13 -27.73
CA TRP A 115 9.80 -4.39 -26.64
C TRP A 115 9.18 -5.30 -25.60
N LEU A 116 9.99 -6.20 -25.06
CA LEU A 116 9.67 -7.02 -23.90
C LEU A 116 10.61 -6.66 -22.75
N TRP A 117 10.08 -6.71 -21.53
CA TRP A 117 10.88 -6.73 -20.32
C TRP A 117 11.05 -8.19 -19.90
N VAL A 118 12.29 -8.63 -19.76
CA VAL A 118 12.65 -10.02 -19.48
C VAL A 118 13.52 -10.07 -18.24
N ILE A 119 13.27 -11.02 -17.33
CA ILE A 119 14.19 -11.33 -16.23
C ILE A 119 15.40 -12.04 -16.82
N GLU A 120 16.58 -11.48 -16.59
CA GLU A 120 17.83 -12.20 -16.84
C GLU A 120 18.03 -13.22 -15.69
N PRO A 121 18.38 -14.47 -15.99
CA PRO A 121 18.58 -15.52 -14.97
C PRO A 121 19.72 -15.22 -14.00
#